data_AF-A0AA37UZJ5-F1
#
_entry.id   AF-A0AA37UZJ5-F1
#
_cell.length_a   1.000
_cell.length_b   1.000
_cell.length_c   1.000
_cell.angle_alpha   90.00
_cell.angle_beta   90.00
_cell.angle_gamma   90.00
#
_symmetry.space_group_name_H-M   'P 1'
#
loop_
_entity.id
_entity.type
_entity.pdbx_description
1 polymer ?
#
loop_
_entity_poly.entity_id
_entity_poly.type
_entity_poly.pdbx_seq_one_letter_code
_entity_poly.pdbx_strand_id
1 'polypeptide(L)'
;MLVGRVELMAGLTPRLPVPFGFGEANVAARVGFSVAVGEYLAGGPESVQARLAELGALARRLLADVPGWAVVEEVEEPSAITTLAPLNGADPDGVRSWLLAERGILTTFAGIPRAPLELTAPVLRISPHVDTTAADLEMFAEALIEATAATVAN
;
A
#
# COMPACT_ATOMS: atom_id res chain seq x y z
N MET A 1 -36.21 -1.62 13.14
CA MET A 1 -36.68 -2.87 13.78
C MET A 1 -37.70 -3.50 12.84
N LEU A 2 -37.24 -4.34 11.90
CA LEU A 2 -38.11 -5.17 11.07
C LEU A 2 -37.96 -6.59 11.59
N VAL A 3 -38.94 -7.06 12.35
CA VAL A 3 -39.01 -8.46 12.81
C VAL A 3 -39.45 -9.29 11.60
N GLY A 4 -38.47 -9.70 10.78
CA GLY A 4 -38.65 -10.70 9.73
C GLY A 4 -38.92 -12.05 10.39
N ARG A 5 -40.08 -12.63 10.08
CA ARG A 5 -40.63 -13.86 10.66
C ARG A 5 -39.59 -14.96 10.86
N VAL A 6 -39.33 -15.29 12.13
CA VAL A 6 -38.59 -16.49 12.57
C VAL A 6 -39.16 -17.77 11.96
N GLU A 7 -40.46 -17.79 11.65
CA GLU A 7 -41.17 -18.91 11.04
C GLU A 7 -40.71 -19.25 9.61
N LEU A 8 -40.22 -18.26 8.83
CA LEU A 8 -39.75 -18.51 7.46
C LEU A 8 -38.41 -19.26 7.46
N MET A 9 -37.61 -19.09 8.51
CA MET A 9 -36.29 -19.74 8.66
C MET A 9 -36.43 -21.17 9.23
N ALA A 10 -37.50 -21.48 9.96
CA ALA A 10 -37.72 -22.78 10.59
C ALA A 10 -38.00 -23.92 9.59
N GLY A 11 -38.45 -23.60 8.37
CA GLY A 11 -38.72 -24.59 7.31
C GLY A 11 -37.56 -24.84 6.35
N LEU A 12 -36.46 -24.10 6.47
CA LEU A 12 -35.31 -24.21 5.57
C LEU A 12 -34.33 -25.25 6.14
N THR A 13 -34.39 -26.47 5.60
CA THR A 13 -33.36 -27.48 5.85
C THR A 13 -32.09 -27.13 5.06
N PRO A 14 -30.93 -26.86 5.71
CA PRO A 14 -29.70 -26.58 5.00
C PRO A 14 -29.26 -27.83 4.22
N ARG A 15 -29.15 -27.72 2.89
CA ARG A 15 -28.75 -28.83 2.00
C ARG A 15 -27.24 -28.94 1.79
N LEU A 16 -26.44 -28.15 2.52
CA LEU A 16 -24.98 -28.10 2.44
C LEU A 16 -24.41 -28.06 3.86
N PRO A 17 -23.15 -28.51 4.08
CA PRO A 17 -22.50 -28.33 5.38
C PRO A 17 -22.60 -26.85 5.77
N VAL A 18 -22.87 -26.64 7.06
CA VAL A 18 -23.14 -25.33 7.65
C VAL A 18 -22.18 -24.26 7.13
N PRO A 19 -22.66 -23.10 6.63
CA PRO A 19 -21.79 -22.06 6.12
C PRO A 19 -20.78 -21.65 7.19
N PHE A 20 -19.51 -21.42 6.82
CA PHE A 20 -18.46 -20.86 7.70
C PHE A 20 -18.78 -19.46 8.26
N GLY A 21 -19.98 -18.93 8.03
CA GLY A 21 -20.49 -17.70 8.62
C GLY A 21 -21.57 -18.01 9.66
N PHE A 22 -21.16 -18.29 10.89
CA PHE A 22 -22.06 -18.25 12.03
C PHE A 22 -21.90 -16.90 12.77
N GLY A 23 -23.01 -16.20 13.02
CA GLY A 23 -23.05 -14.96 13.81
C GLY A 23 -23.47 -13.70 13.04
N GLU A 24 -23.41 -12.55 13.73
CA GLU A 24 -23.61 -11.23 13.12
C GLU A 24 -22.56 -10.97 12.03
N ALA A 25 -22.98 -10.39 10.90
CA ALA A 25 -22.10 -10.02 9.80
C ALA A 25 -21.78 -8.52 9.84
N ASN A 26 -20.57 -8.14 9.42
CA ASN A 26 -20.25 -6.74 9.12
C ASN A 26 -20.94 -6.33 7.80
N VAL A 27 -22.26 -6.11 7.86
CA VAL A 27 -23.10 -5.80 6.70
C VAL A 27 -22.63 -4.51 6.03
N ALA A 28 -22.28 -3.48 6.82
CA ALA A 28 -21.78 -2.21 6.29
C ALA A 28 -20.52 -2.39 5.45
N ALA A 29 -19.53 -3.16 5.93
CA ALA A 29 -18.31 -3.44 5.16
C ALA A 29 -18.59 -4.22 3.87
N ARG A 30 -19.53 -5.17 3.87
CA ARG A 30 -19.90 -5.92 2.65
C ARG A 30 -20.54 -5.03 1.60
N VAL A 31 -21.39 -4.09 2.02
CA VAL A 31 -21.99 -3.10 1.11
C VAL A 31 -20.91 -2.18 0.55
N GLY A 32 -20.05 -1.62 1.41
CA GLY A 32 -18.93 -0.77 0.97
C GLY A 32 -17.98 -1.48 0.01
N PHE A 33 -17.63 -2.74 0.31
CA PHE A 33 -16.82 -3.57 -0.59
C PHE A 33 -17.50 -3.80 -1.94
N SER A 34 -18.81 -4.05 -1.95
CA SER A 34 -19.56 -4.24 -3.21
C SER A 34 -19.55 -2.99 -4.07
N VAL A 35 -19.62 -1.80 -3.46
CA VAL A 35 -19.49 -0.51 -4.17
C VAL A 35 -18.07 -0.36 -4.73
N ALA A 36 -17.04 -0.57 -3.90
CA ALA A 36 -15.64 -0.46 -4.32
C ALA A 36 -15.29 -1.43 -5.48
N VAL A 37 -15.82 -2.66 -5.44
CA VAL A 37 -15.68 -3.62 -6.55
C VAL A 37 -16.39 -3.10 -7.81
N GLY A 38 -17.58 -2.52 -7.68
CA GLY A 38 -18.29 -1.89 -8.79
C GLY A 38 -17.47 -0.78 -9.45
N GLU A 39 -16.86 0.09 -8.65
CA GLU A 39 -15.98 1.17 -9.12
C GLU A 39 -14.72 0.63 -9.81
N TYR A 40 -14.07 -0.38 -9.22
CA TYR A 40 -12.89 -1.04 -9.81
C TYR A 40 -13.22 -1.70 -11.16
N LEU A 41 -14.37 -2.39 -11.26
CA LEU A 41 -14.82 -2.99 -12.52
C LEU A 41 -15.17 -1.93 -13.57
N ALA A 42 -15.82 -0.83 -13.17
CA ALA A 42 -16.13 0.27 -14.06
C ALA A 42 -14.87 1.00 -14.56
N GLY A 43 -13.83 1.10 -13.73
CA GLY A 43 -12.53 1.67 -14.08
C GLY A 43 -11.67 0.78 -14.98
N GLY A 44 -12.07 -0.48 -15.21
CA GLY A 44 -11.30 -1.44 -16.01
C GLY A 44 -10.12 -2.03 -15.23
N PRO A 45 -10.23 -3.26 -14.71
CA PRO A 45 -9.16 -3.92 -13.95
C PRO A 45 -7.79 -3.90 -14.62
N GLU A 46 -7.73 -4.16 -15.92
CA GLU A 46 -6.50 -4.14 -16.71
C GLU A 46 -5.90 -2.73 -16.81
N SER A 47 -6.75 -1.71 -16.99
CA SER A 47 -6.31 -0.31 -17.04
C SER A 47 -5.76 0.16 -15.69
N VAL A 48 -6.40 -0.22 -14.58
CA VAL A 48 -5.91 0.08 -13.22
C VAL A 48 -4.55 -0.59 -12.98
N GLN A 49 -4.41 -1.87 -13.35
CA GLN A 49 -3.15 -2.60 -13.21
C GLN A 49 -2.03 -1.99 -14.06
N ALA A 50 -2.32 -1.70 -15.33
CA ALA A 50 -1.37 -1.05 -16.23
C ALA A 50 -0.92 0.32 -15.67
N ARG A 51 -1.86 1.12 -15.17
CA ARG A 51 -1.55 2.42 -14.57
C ARG A 51 -0.67 2.30 -13.31
N LEU A 52 -0.96 1.32 -12.44
CA LEU A 52 -0.14 1.07 -11.26
C LEU A 52 1.28 0.60 -11.63
N ALA A 53 1.41 -0.26 -12.65
CA ALA A 53 2.72 -0.68 -13.16
C ALA A 53 3.51 0.50 -13.76
N GLU A 54 2.86 1.37 -14.55
CA GLU A 54 3.46 2.60 -15.07
C GLU A 54 3.97 3.51 -13.95
N LEU A 55 3.16 3.71 -12.91
CA LEU A 55 3.52 4.52 -11.74
C LEU A 55 4.67 3.92 -10.95
N GLY A 56 4.68 2.60 -10.75
CA GLY A 56 5.81 1.90 -10.13
C GLY A 56 7.08 2.08 -10.95
N ALA A 57 7.00 1.91 -12.27
CA ALA A 57 8.14 2.11 -13.16
C ALA A 57 8.68 3.54 -13.13
N LEU A 58 7.78 4.54 -13.10
CA LEU A 58 8.16 5.94 -12.96
C LEU A 58 8.84 6.21 -11.61
N ALA A 59 8.24 5.77 -10.51
CA ALA A 59 8.81 5.93 -9.16
C ALA A 59 10.19 5.29 -9.06
N ARG A 60 10.35 4.05 -9.51
CA ARG A 60 11.63 3.32 -9.46
C ARG A 60 12.71 4.00 -10.31
N ARG A 61 12.37 4.56 -11.47
CA ARG A 61 13.32 5.35 -12.28
C ARG A 61 13.72 6.66 -11.62
N LEU A 62 12.77 7.40 -11.07
CA LEU A 62 13.06 8.67 -10.37
C LEU A 62 13.92 8.47 -9.12
N LEU A 63 13.69 7.37 -8.41
CA LEU A 63 14.35 7.09 -7.13
C LEU A 63 15.67 6.33 -7.27
N ALA A 64 16.00 5.81 -8.46
CA ALA A 64 17.19 5.00 -8.71
C ALA A 64 18.50 5.72 -8.35
N ASP A 65 18.54 7.05 -8.55
CA ASP A 65 19.73 7.88 -8.34
C ASP A 65 19.69 8.68 -7.03
N VAL A 66 18.71 8.45 -6.16
CA VAL A 66 18.61 9.18 -4.89
C VAL A 66 19.71 8.71 -3.92
N PRO A 67 20.62 9.60 -3.47
CA PRO A 67 21.71 9.22 -2.58
C PRO A 67 21.20 8.64 -1.27
N GLY A 68 21.84 7.54 -0.82
CA GLY A 68 21.51 6.88 0.44
C GLY A 68 20.42 5.80 0.32
N TRP A 69 19.91 5.54 -0.89
CA TRP A 69 18.88 4.54 -1.11
C TRP A 69 19.18 3.66 -2.33
N ALA A 70 18.81 2.38 -2.22
CA ALA A 70 18.73 1.47 -3.34
C ALA A 70 17.28 1.08 -3.58
N VAL A 71 16.81 1.23 -4.82
CA VAL A 71 15.53 0.65 -5.25
C VAL A 71 15.69 -0.87 -5.34
N VAL A 72 14.77 -1.63 -4.72
CA VAL A 72 14.88 -3.10 -4.63
C VAL A 72 14.23 -3.80 -5.82
N GLU A 73 13.03 -3.40 -6.22
CA GLU A 73 12.30 -4.03 -7.32
C GLU A 73 12.80 -3.55 -8.70
N GLU A 74 12.72 -4.43 -9.70
CA GLU A 74 13.09 -4.14 -11.09
C GLU A 74 12.21 -3.08 -11.73
N VAL A 75 12.72 -2.40 -12.78
CA VAL A 75 12.01 -1.31 -13.48
C VAL A 75 10.65 -1.75 -14.08
N GLU A 76 10.50 -3.03 -14.42
CA GLU A 76 9.28 -3.56 -15.04
C GLU A 76 8.44 -4.44 -14.10
N GLU A 77 8.71 -4.41 -12.77
CA GLU A 77 7.87 -5.11 -11.79
C GLU A 77 6.41 -4.66 -11.93
N PRO A 78 5.43 -5.58 -12.07
CA PRO A 78 4.02 -5.26 -12.32
C PRO A 78 3.29 -4.80 -11.04
N SER A 79 3.86 -3.81 -10.36
CA SER A 79 3.37 -3.25 -9.10
C SER A 79 3.79 -1.78 -8.98
N ALA A 80 2.95 -0.99 -8.31
CA ALA A 80 3.29 0.38 -7.94
C ALA A 80 4.23 0.43 -6.71
N ILE A 81 4.24 -0.60 -5.88
CA ILE A 81 5.04 -0.61 -4.65
C ILE A 81 6.52 -0.50 -5.01
N THR A 82 7.22 0.41 -4.34
CA THR A 82 8.66 0.58 -4.44
C THR A 82 9.28 0.50 -3.05
N THR A 83 10.20 -0.44 -2.87
CA THR A 83 11.00 -0.61 -1.66
C THR A 83 12.34 0.07 -1.83
N LEU A 84 12.70 0.88 -0.84
CA LEU A 84 13.98 1.57 -0.74
C LEU A 84 14.78 0.94 0.40
N ALA A 85 15.86 0.26 0.04
CA ALA A 85 16.83 -0.27 0.99
C ALA A 85 17.84 0.84 1.36
N PRO A 86 18.14 1.04 2.65
CA PRO A 86 19.08 2.07 3.06
C PRO A 86 20.51 1.72 2.60
N LEU A 87 21.20 2.72 2.07
CA LEU A 87 22.63 2.72 1.78
C LEU A 87 23.33 3.78 2.63
N ASN A 88 24.63 3.63 2.84
CA ASN A 88 25.49 4.65 3.47
C ASN A 88 24.99 5.18 4.83
N GLY A 89 24.28 4.35 5.59
CA GLY A 89 23.78 4.71 6.92
C GLY A 89 22.48 5.51 6.94
N ALA A 90 21.73 5.59 5.83
CA ALA A 90 20.37 6.14 5.85
C ALA A 90 19.51 5.44 6.91
N ASP A 91 18.73 6.21 7.68
CA ASP A 91 17.85 5.71 8.73
C ASP A 91 16.38 5.70 8.25
N PRO A 92 15.80 4.53 7.91
CA PRO A 92 14.42 4.45 7.44
C PRO A 92 13.37 4.91 8.46
N ASP A 93 13.62 4.79 9.77
CA ASP A 93 12.64 5.21 10.78
C ASP A 93 12.66 6.73 10.97
N GLY A 94 13.86 7.31 11.07
CA GLY A 94 14.07 8.75 11.11
C GLY A 94 13.53 9.44 9.85
N VAL A 95 13.85 8.92 8.67
CA VAL A 95 13.40 9.48 7.39
C VAL A 95 11.89 9.41 7.26
N ARG A 96 11.25 8.27 7.60
CA ARG A 96 9.78 8.17 7.62
C ARG A 96 9.17 9.22 8.55
N SER A 97 9.74 9.38 9.74
CA SER A 97 9.22 10.32 10.75
C SER A 97 9.34 11.77 10.29
N TRP A 98 10.48 12.12 9.69
CA TRP A 98 10.72 13.45 9.13
C TRP A 98 9.78 13.75 7.96
N LEU A 99 9.65 12.82 7.00
CA LEU A 99 8.74 12.96 5.85
C LEU A 99 7.30 13.24 6.28
N LEU A 100 6.83 12.54 7.32
CA LEU A 100 5.49 12.75 7.85
C LEU A 100 5.35 14.10 8.56
N ALA A 101 6.31 14.44 9.44
CA ALA A 101 6.23 15.65 10.27
C ALA A 101 6.44 16.94 9.47
N GLU A 102 7.42 16.97 8.56
CA GLU A 102 7.87 18.18 7.88
C GLU A 102 7.25 18.36 6.50
N ARG A 103 6.86 17.25 5.84
CA ARG A 103 6.31 17.27 4.48
C ARG A 103 4.90 16.71 4.37
N GLY A 104 4.34 16.13 5.43
CA GLY A 104 3.02 15.49 5.39
C GLY A 104 2.99 14.26 4.48
N ILE A 105 4.14 13.67 4.16
CA ILE A 105 4.25 12.52 3.25
C ILE A 105 4.21 11.24 4.08
N LEU A 106 3.19 10.43 3.86
CA LEU A 106 3.05 9.12 4.50
C LEU A 106 3.81 8.04 3.71
N THR A 107 4.76 7.41 4.37
CA THR A 107 5.49 6.24 3.86
C THR A 107 5.47 5.11 4.89
N THR A 108 5.79 3.89 4.44
CA THR A 108 5.82 2.73 5.33
C THR A 108 7.25 2.38 5.72
N PHE A 109 7.56 2.45 7.01
CA PHE A 109 8.71 1.75 7.57
C PHE A 109 8.39 0.27 7.70
N ALA A 110 9.18 -0.61 7.07
CA ALA A 110 9.06 -2.06 7.20
C ALA A 110 10.31 -2.62 7.90
N GLY A 111 10.19 -2.87 9.21
CA GLY A 111 11.22 -3.55 9.99
C GLY A 111 11.30 -5.05 9.70
N ILE A 112 12.43 -5.65 10.07
CA ILE A 112 12.73 -7.09 9.93
C ILE A 112 11.57 -8.00 10.40
N PRO A 113 10.86 -7.71 11.52
CA PRO A 113 9.75 -8.57 11.98
C PRO A 113 8.61 -8.74 10.97
N ARG A 114 8.46 -7.88 9.96
CA ARG A 114 7.44 -8.03 8.91
C ARG A 114 7.75 -9.14 7.91
N ALA A 115 9.02 -9.48 7.70
CA ALA A 115 9.44 -10.59 6.86
C ALA A 115 10.80 -11.13 7.36
N PRO A 116 10.83 -11.83 8.51
CA PRO A 116 12.08 -12.16 9.22
C PRO A 116 13.06 -13.04 8.44
N LEU A 117 12.60 -13.73 7.39
CA LEU A 117 13.41 -14.62 6.57
C LEU A 117 13.87 -13.99 5.25
N GLU A 118 13.38 -12.78 4.94
CA GLU A 118 13.64 -12.09 3.67
C GLU A 118 14.31 -10.73 3.89
N LEU A 119 13.89 -9.97 4.91
CA LEU A 119 14.45 -8.66 5.23
C LEU A 119 15.66 -8.80 6.16
N THR A 120 16.82 -8.40 5.66
CA THR A 120 18.09 -8.35 6.43
C THR A 120 18.30 -7.02 7.15
N ALA A 121 17.59 -5.98 6.75
CA ALA A 121 17.57 -4.65 7.35
C ALA A 121 16.17 -4.02 7.21
N PRO A 122 15.82 -3.01 8.04
CA PRO A 122 14.62 -2.22 7.81
C PRO A 122 14.67 -1.48 6.47
N VAL A 123 13.51 -1.31 5.85
CA VAL A 123 13.37 -0.61 4.56
C VAL A 123 12.27 0.43 4.63
N LEU A 124 12.33 1.41 3.72
CA LEU A 124 11.25 2.36 3.48
C LEU A 124 10.45 1.90 2.26
N ARG A 125 9.13 2.02 2.29
CA ARG A 125 8.25 1.65 1.17
C ARG A 125 7.29 2.77 0.84
N ILE A 126 7.13 3.00 -0.46
CA ILE A 126 6.03 3.78 -1.03
C ILE A 126 5.09 2.88 -1.81
N SER A 127 3.82 3.25 -1.83
CA SER A 127 2.76 2.57 -2.59
C SER A 127 1.89 3.62 -3.27
N PRO A 128 2.36 4.19 -4.40
CA PRO A 128 1.58 5.12 -5.22
C PRO A 128 0.20 4.53 -5.53
N HIS A 129 -0.82 5.36 -5.42
CA HIS A 129 -2.19 5.01 -5.77
C HIS A 129 -2.45 5.37 -7.24
N VAL A 130 -3.56 4.90 -7.82
CA VAL A 130 -3.85 5.09 -9.26
C VAL A 130 -3.98 6.56 -9.67
N ASP A 131 -4.29 7.44 -8.71
CA ASP A 131 -4.41 8.89 -8.86
C ASP A 131 -3.10 9.65 -8.62
N THR A 132 -2.02 8.98 -8.20
CA THR A 132 -0.72 9.61 -8.01
C THR A 132 -0.21 10.19 -9.34
N THR A 133 0.35 11.39 -9.27
CA THR A 133 0.89 12.11 -10.42
C THR A 133 2.43 12.01 -10.47
N ALA A 134 3.01 12.34 -11.62
CA ALA A 134 4.46 12.44 -11.75
C ALA A 134 5.03 13.52 -10.81
N ALA A 135 4.33 14.64 -10.67
CA ALA A 135 4.72 15.74 -9.78
C ALA A 135 4.75 15.30 -8.30
N ASP A 136 3.82 14.43 -7.87
CA ASP A 136 3.86 13.88 -6.51
C ASP A 136 5.10 13.02 -6.28
N LEU A 137 5.53 12.25 -7.29
CA LEU A 137 6.74 11.42 -7.21
C LEU A 137 8.03 12.25 -7.26
N GLU A 138 8.06 13.32 -8.05
CA GLU A 138 9.15 14.29 -8.07
C GLU A 138 9.28 15.01 -6.72
N MET A 139 8.16 15.50 -6.17
CA MET A 139 8.12 16.09 -4.83
C MET A 139 8.58 15.11 -3.76
N PHE A 140 8.19 13.84 -3.87
CA PHE A 140 8.66 12.80 -2.97
C PHE A 140 10.18 12.58 -3.07
N ALA A 141 10.74 12.53 -4.28
CA ALA A 141 12.18 12.34 -4.48
C ALA A 141 13.00 13.49 -3.85
N GLU A 142 12.56 14.74 -4.04
CA GLU A 142 13.17 15.91 -3.40
C GLU A 142 13.09 15.84 -1.87
N ALA A 143 11.90 15.53 -1.34
CA ALA A 143 11.69 15.39 0.10
C ALA A 143 12.52 14.25 0.70
N LEU A 144 12.73 13.14 -0.03
CA LEU A 144 13.55 12.03 0.40
C LEU A 144 15.03 12.43 0.53
N ILE A 145 15.55 13.22 -0.40
CA ILE A 145 16.92 13.75 -0.34
C ILE A 145 17.09 14.63 0.91
N GLU A 146 16.17 15.57 1.13
CA GLU A 146 16.20 16.45 2.30
C GLU A 146 16.08 15.69 3.61
N ALA A 147 15.15 14.75 3.70
CA ALA A 147 14.95 13.90 4.88
C ALA A 147 16.22 13.13 5.21
N THR A 148 16.83 12.51 4.20
CA THR A 148 18.06 11.72 4.37
C THR A 148 19.18 12.59 4.93
N ALA A 149 19.38 13.78 4.38
CA ALA A 149 20.38 14.74 4.88
C ALA A 149 20.08 15.20 6.32
N ALA A 150 18.83 15.50 6.64
CA ALA A 150 18.42 15.95 7.97
C ALA A 150 18.59 14.87 9.04
N THR A 151 18.41 13.60 8.69
CA THR A 151 18.54 12.48 9.64
C THR A 151 19.97 12.03 9.87
N VAL A 152 20.86 12.21 8.89
CA VAL A 152 22.30 11.88 9.04
C VAL A 152 23.05 12.95 9.82
N ALA A 153 22.54 14.19 9.85
CA ALA A 153 23.15 15.30 10.58
C ALA A 153 22.84 15.32 12.10
N ASN A 154 21.95 14.43 12.58
CA ASN A 154 21.50 14.36 13.97
C ASN A 154 22.10 13.19 14.74
#